data_AF-A0A373F777-F1
#
_entry.id   AF-A0A373F777-F1
#
_cell.length_a   1.000
_cell.length_b   1.000
_cell.length_c   1.000
_cell.angle_alpha   90.00
_cell.angle_beta   90.00
_cell.angle_gamma   90.00
#
_symmetry.space_group_name_H-M   'P 1'
#
loop_
_entity.id
_entity.type
_entity.pdbx_description
1 polymer ?
#
loop_
_entity_poly.entity_id
_entity_poly.type
_entity_poly.pdbx_seq_one_letter_code
_entity_poly.pdbx_strand_id
1 'polypeptide(L)'
;MSSSKRPVQASPAASISDIEACEAAVGMRFPPWLRQRLLAENGWECDDRSGQTRDEWRFLPVLDRSDKKRRARTAEDIAWHTQQLRKEADVPEGAVVVARAWSPTTRLILLPDAQKAGELSPMLWQQNGVAQPLEPAIEPDALGRKSEQGEGSGLRPRSELPEFLYHPDPVATGSIRSNHVLACPCCGLKTGWIYECEPYGRGSQPANLCPWCIADGRAATKYGAQFVSDIMGDVPDEVVDTVMHRTPGFVSWQGEQWLTHCGDAAQFLGGVGWDQLKDMPDAIASLLDEGIDEDALPLITSEGDFSGYLFQCRHCKIHLAYADAS
;
A
#
# COMPACT_ATOMS: atom_id res chain seq x y z
N MET A 1 18.11 24.58 -7.34
CA MET A 1 17.29 25.76 -7.02
C MET A 1 16.20 25.31 -6.07
N SER A 2 16.34 25.62 -4.78
CA SER A 2 15.39 25.23 -3.74
C SER A 2 14.09 26.02 -3.93
N SER A 3 13.03 25.35 -4.39
CA SER A 3 11.71 25.95 -4.51
C SER A 3 11.14 26.15 -3.10
N SER A 4 11.34 27.36 -2.58
CA SER A 4 10.70 27.83 -1.36
C SER A 4 9.18 27.80 -1.55
N LYS A 5 8.52 26.73 -1.08
CA LYS A 5 7.05 26.69 -0.99
C LYS A 5 6.63 27.83 -0.07
N ARG A 6 5.97 28.86 -0.63
CA ARG A 6 5.28 29.88 0.15
C ARG A 6 4.34 29.17 1.14
N PRO A 7 4.22 29.64 2.39
CA PRO A 7 3.26 29.07 3.33
C PRO A 7 1.87 29.16 2.70
N VAL A 8 1.18 28.01 2.62
CA VAL A 8 -0.22 27.93 2.16
C VAL A 8 -1.05 28.76 3.12
N GLN A 9 -1.57 29.89 2.65
CA GLN A 9 -2.42 30.75 3.45
C GLN A 9 -3.77 30.05 3.64
N ALA A 10 -4.15 29.78 4.89
CA ALA A 10 -5.37 29.09 5.23
C ALA A 10 -6.60 29.73 4.55
N SER A 11 -7.52 28.89 4.08
CA SER A 11 -8.74 29.39 3.44
C SER A 11 -9.59 30.17 4.45
N PRO A 12 -10.29 31.24 4.03
CA PRO A 12 -11.19 31.94 4.94
C PRO A 12 -12.31 31.02 5.41
N ALA A 13 -12.83 31.26 6.62
CA ALA A 13 -13.99 30.55 7.17
C ALA A 13 -15.25 30.67 6.29
N ALA A 14 -16.05 29.62 6.25
CA ALA A 14 -17.39 29.65 5.65
C ALA A 14 -18.38 30.34 6.58
N SER A 15 -19.45 30.93 6.02
CA SER A 15 -20.58 31.38 6.83
C SER A 15 -21.56 30.22 7.11
N ILE A 16 -22.31 30.31 8.22
CA ILE A 16 -23.37 29.34 8.54
C ILE A 16 -24.38 29.23 7.38
N SER A 17 -24.75 30.37 6.79
CA SER A 17 -25.70 30.42 5.69
C SER A 17 -25.17 29.73 4.42
N ASP A 18 -23.87 29.77 4.14
CA ASP A 18 -23.25 29.07 3.00
C ASP A 18 -23.26 27.56 3.21
N ILE A 19 -23.00 27.11 4.45
CA ILE A 19 -23.09 25.69 4.81
C ILE A 19 -24.52 25.19 4.66
N GLU A 20 -25.51 25.91 5.21
CA GLU A 20 -26.93 25.56 5.10
C GLU A 20 -27.42 25.53 3.65
N ALA A 21 -26.94 26.46 2.81
CA ALA A 21 -27.25 26.46 1.39
C ALA A 21 -26.65 25.24 0.67
N CYS A 22 -25.44 24.81 1.05
CA CYS A 22 -24.81 23.62 0.51
C CYS A 22 -25.56 22.34 0.93
N GLU A 23 -25.91 22.22 2.22
CA GLU A 23 -26.73 21.12 2.76
C GLU A 23 -28.09 21.02 2.06
N ALA A 24 -28.75 22.16 1.81
CA ALA A 24 -30.00 22.19 1.05
C ALA A 24 -29.80 21.74 -0.41
N ALA A 25 -28.70 22.13 -1.05
CA ALA A 25 -28.40 21.77 -2.43
C ALA A 25 -28.06 20.27 -2.61
N VAL A 26 -27.38 19.67 -1.63
CA VAL A 26 -27.09 18.22 -1.63
C VAL A 26 -28.24 17.41 -1.04
N GLY A 27 -29.15 18.02 -0.28
CA GLY A 27 -30.30 17.34 0.32
C GLY A 27 -29.98 16.52 1.58
N MET A 28 -28.82 16.77 2.21
CA MET A 28 -28.36 16.07 3.40
C MET A 28 -27.68 17.05 4.35
N ARG A 29 -27.85 16.86 5.66
CA ARG A 29 -27.14 17.62 6.69
C ARG A 29 -25.73 17.05 6.92
N PHE A 30 -24.76 17.95 7.05
CA PHE A 30 -23.36 17.58 7.28
C PHE A 30 -23.14 17.15 8.73
N PRO A 31 -22.21 16.21 8.97
CA PRO A 31 -21.86 15.80 10.31
C PRO A 31 -21.22 16.98 11.07
N PRO A 32 -21.32 17.02 12.42
CA PRO A 32 -20.84 18.14 13.22
C PRO A 32 -19.37 18.51 12.97
N TRP A 33 -18.50 17.51 12.78
CA TRP A 33 -17.08 17.73 12.53
C TRP A 33 -16.84 18.51 11.23
N LEU A 34 -17.59 18.20 10.17
CA LEU A 34 -17.42 18.85 8.87
C LEU A 34 -17.91 20.29 8.92
N ARG A 35 -19.06 20.53 9.57
CA ARG A 35 -19.56 21.88 9.80
C ARG A 35 -18.56 22.71 10.59
N GLN A 36 -18.03 22.18 11.69
CA GLN A 36 -17.05 22.87 12.52
C GLN A 36 -15.77 23.18 11.75
N ARG A 37 -15.29 22.26 10.93
CA ARG A 37 -14.10 22.48 10.08
C ARG A 37 -14.34 23.55 9.02
N LEU A 38 -15.46 23.51 8.30
CA LEU A 38 -15.81 24.53 7.29
C LEU A 38 -15.96 25.94 7.90
N LEU A 39 -16.51 26.04 9.12
CA LEU A 39 -16.61 27.30 9.87
C LEU A 39 -15.25 27.83 10.34
N ALA A 40 -14.22 26.98 10.41
CA ALA A 40 -12.86 27.40 10.72
C ALA A 40 -12.07 27.72 9.44
N GLU A 41 -12.17 26.86 8.42
CA GLU A 41 -11.44 26.93 7.17
C GLU A 41 -12.30 26.35 6.02
N ASN A 42 -12.69 27.19 5.06
CA ASN A 42 -13.55 26.78 3.96
C ASN A 42 -12.75 26.06 2.86
N GLY A 43 -12.50 24.79 3.06
CA GLY A 43 -11.68 23.94 2.19
C GLY A 43 -10.20 23.99 2.55
N TRP A 44 -9.58 22.82 2.66
CA TRP A 44 -8.20 22.65 3.14
C TRP A 44 -7.52 21.47 2.44
N GLU A 45 -6.20 21.37 2.60
CA GLU A 45 -5.42 20.21 2.16
C GLU A 45 -5.07 19.32 3.35
N CYS A 46 -5.03 18.01 3.13
CA CYS A 46 -4.71 16.99 4.12
C CYS A 46 -3.77 15.94 3.50
N ASP A 47 -2.55 15.83 4.03
CA ASP A 47 -1.59 14.82 3.59
C ASP A 47 -1.76 13.53 4.41
N ASP A 48 -2.33 12.49 3.80
CA ASP A 48 -2.53 11.17 4.39
C ASP A 48 -1.69 10.08 3.68
N ARG A 49 -0.60 10.46 3.00
CA ARG A 49 0.28 9.51 2.28
C ARG A 49 0.87 8.44 3.20
N SER A 50 1.09 8.80 4.46
CA SER A 50 1.58 7.88 5.49
C SER A 50 0.47 7.18 6.28
N GLY A 51 -0.79 7.61 6.11
CA GLY A 51 -1.95 7.13 6.85
C GLY A 51 -2.74 6.03 6.14
N GLN A 52 -4.03 5.94 6.44
CA GLN A 52 -4.90 4.85 6.00
C GLN A 52 -5.16 4.90 4.49
N THR A 53 -5.35 6.09 3.93
CA THR A 53 -5.76 6.27 2.53
C THR A 53 -4.62 6.31 1.53
N ARG A 54 -3.38 6.51 2.01
CA ARG A 54 -2.17 6.63 1.18
C ARG A 54 -2.19 7.78 0.16
N ASP A 55 -3.03 8.78 0.38
CA ASP A 55 -3.25 9.85 -0.60
C ASP A 55 -3.12 11.26 -0.01
N GLU A 56 -3.00 12.26 -0.89
CA GLU A 56 -3.16 13.68 -0.53
C GLU A 56 -4.59 14.12 -0.89
N TRP A 57 -5.29 14.72 0.06
CA TRP A 57 -6.68 15.12 -0.08
C TRP A 57 -6.85 16.64 -0.10
N ARG A 58 -7.59 17.13 -1.08
CA ARG A 58 -8.16 18.48 -1.09
C ARG A 58 -9.62 18.40 -0.63
N PHE A 59 -9.89 18.80 0.60
CA PHE A 59 -11.25 18.97 1.11
C PHE A 59 -11.91 20.15 0.42
N LEU A 60 -13.12 19.90 -0.07
CA LEU A 60 -13.87 20.83 -0.91
C LEU A 60 -14.48 21.94 -0.04
N PRO A 61 -14.49 23.20 -0.53
CA PRO A 61 -15.18 24.28 0.16
C PRO A 61 -16.71 24.13 0.00
N VAL A 62 -17.45 24.97 0.72
CA VAL A 62 -18.80 25.41 0.34
C VAL A 62 -18.71 26.72 -0.43
N LEU A 63 -19.66 26.97 -1.34
CA LEU A 63 -19.69 28.20 -2.14
C LEU A 63 -19.71 29.46 -1.25
N ASP A 64 -18.63 30.24 -1.25
CA ASP A 64 -18.55 31.50 -0.54
C ASP A 64 -19.24 32.61 -1.36
N ARG A 65 -20.37 33.09 -0.84
CA ARG A 65 -21.21 34.08 -1.54
C ARG A 65 -20.86 35.52 -1.19
N SER A 66 -19.85 35.80 -0.35
CA SER A 66 -19.55 37.13 0.18
C SER A 66 -19.09 38.13 -0.89
N ASP A 67 -18.29 37.67 -1.85
CA ASP A 67 -17.84 38.49 -2.98
C ASP A 67 -17.56 37.67 -4.24
N LYS A 68 -17.48 38.35 -5.38
CA LYS A 68 -17.33 37.73 -6.70
C LYS A 68 -16.05 36.90 -6.84
N LYS A 69 -14.92 37.33 -6.25
CA LYS A 69 -13.64 36.60 -6.33
C LYS A 69 -13.69 35.33 -5.48
N ARG A 70 -14.29 35.40 -4.30
CA ARG A 70 -14.45 34.21 -3.44
C ARG A 70 -15.42 33.20 -4.04
N ARG A 71 -16.54 33.67 -4.59
CA ARG A 71 -17.49 32.82 -5.31
C ARG A 71 -16.86 32.09 -6.49
N ALA A 72 -16.00 32.76 -7.26
CA ALA A 72 -15.28 32.13 -8.36
C ALA A 72 -14.30 31.05 -7.88
N ARG A 73 -13.59 31.28 -6.78
CA ARG A 73 -12.61 30.32 -6.21
C ARG A 73 -13.26 29.11 -5.53
N THR A 74 -14.51 29.24 -5.11
CA THR A 74 -15.28 28.20 -4.44
C THR A 74 -16.42 27.67 -5.31
N ALA A 75 -16.35 27.88 -6.63
CA ALA A 75 -17.41 27.46 -7.56
C ALA A 75 -17.47 25.93 -7.72
N GLU A 76 -16.33 25.24 -7.61
CA GLU A 76 -16.22 23.78 -7.56
C GLU A 76 -16.34 23.31 -6.10
N ASP A 77 -17.47 23.59 -5.47
CA ASP A 77 -17.75 23.24 -4.07
C ASP A 77 -18.28 21.81 -3.90
N ILE A 78 -18.56 21.43 -2.65
CA ILE A 78 -19.18 20.14 -2.28
C ILE A 78 -20.45 19.89 -3.10
N ALA A 79 -21.32 20.89 -3.26
CA ALA A 79 -22.57 20.74 -3.98
C ALA A 79 -22.32 20.48 -5.48
N TRP A 80 -21.43 21.23 -6.11
CA TRP A 80 -21.07 21.05 -7.51
C TRP A 80 -20.49 19.65 -7.79
N HIS A 81 -19.55 19.19 -6.95
CA HIS A 81 -18.94 17.87 -7.10
C HIS A 81 -19.94 16.74 -6.83
N THR A 82 -20.82 16.90 -5.84
CA THR A 82 -21.88 15.94 -5.56
C THR A 82 -22.89 15.84 -6.71
N GLN A 83 -23.20 16.96 -7.38
CA GLN A 83 -24.04 16.94 -8.58
C GLN A 83 -23.35 16.26 -9.78
N GLN A 84 -22.02 16.38 -9.92
CA GLN A 84 -21.30 15.63 -10.96
C GLN A 84 -21.33 14.13 -10.67
N LEU A 85 -21.07 13.75 -9.41
CA LEU A 85 -21.12 12.36 -8.96
C LEU A 85 -22.47 11.70 -9.29
N ARG A 86 -23.58 12.37 -9.00
CA ARG A 86 -24.94 11.85 -9.26
C ARG A 86 -25.28 11.58 -10.72
N LYS A 87 -24.47 12.08 -11.67
CA LYS A 87 -24.63 11.80 -13.11
C LYS A 87 -23.97 10.48 -13.51
N GLU A 88 -23.09 9.95 -12.67
CA GLU A 88 -22.39 8.70 -12.91
C GLU A 88 -23.29 7.50 -12.54
N ALA A 89 -23.11 6.37 -13.24
CA ALA A 89 -23.78 5.12 -12.88
C ALA A 89 -23.19 4.54 -11.59
N ASP A 90 -23.98 3.74 -10.86
CA ASP A 90 -23.54 2.94 -9.70
C ASP A 90 -23.05 3.72 -8.46
N VAL A 91 -23.43 4.99 -8.33
CA VAL A 91 -23.17 5.79 -7.12
C VAL A 91 -24.18 5.47 -6.02
N PRO A 92 -23.72 5.29 -4.75
CA PRO A 92 -24.63 5.13 -3.61
C PRO A 92 -25.60 6.30 -3.47
N GLU A 93 -26.89 5.98 -3.33
CA GLU A 93 -27.93 7.00 -3.16
C GLU A 93 -27.64 7.86 -1.92
N GLY A 94 -27.75 9.19 -2.08
CA GLY A 94 -27.49 10.14 -1.00
C GLY A 94 -26.01 10.38 -0.68
N ALA A 95 -25.07 9.80 -1.42
CA ALA A 95 -23.65 10.08 -1.26
C ALA A 95 -23.32 11.57 -1.53
N VAL A 96 -22.38 12.11 -0.74
CA VAL A 96 -21.91 13.49 -0.83
C VAL A 96 -20.38 13.50 -0.92
N VAL A 97 -19.84 14.19 -1.93
CA VAL A 97 -18.37 14.31 -2.12
C VAL A 97 -17.83 15.42 -1.24
N VAL A 98 -16.84 15.10 -0.41
CA VAL A 98 -16.27 16.07 0.54
C VAL A 98 -14.78 16.34 0.32
N ALA A 99 -14.05 15.44 -0.34
CA ALA A 99 -12.66 15.67 -0.72
C ALA A 99 -12.30 14.97 -2.03
N ARG A 100 -11.23 15.42 -2.67
CA ARG A 100 -10.66 14.82 -3.87
C ARG A 100 -9.17 14.61 -3.73
N ALA A 101 -8.66 13.53 -4.29
CA ALA A 101 -7.23 13.38 -4.49
C ALA A 101 -6.78 14.18 -5.71
N TRP A 102 -5.48 14.14 -6.01
CA TRP A 102 -4.94 14.63 -7.28
C TRP A 102 -5.47 13.82 -8.48
N SER A 103 -5.72 12.52 -8.27
CA SER A 103 -6.39 11.67 -9.24
C SER A 103 -7.80 12.22 -9.54
N PRO A 104 -8.21 12.30 -10.82
CA PRO A 104 -9.49 12.87 -11.19
C PRO A 104 -10.67 12.05 -10.67
N THR A 105 -10.49 10.74 -10.48
CA THR A 105 -11.52 9.77 -10.12
C THR A 105 -11.55 9.45 -8.62
N THR A 106 -10.45 9.67 -7.90
CA THR A 106 -10.34 9.32 -6.48
C THR A 106 -10.90 10.43 -5.59
N ARG A 107 -11.80 10.07 -4.68
CA ARG A 107 -12.56 11.00 -3.84
C ARG A 107 -12.89 10.41 -2.48
N LEU A 108 -13.10 11.28 -1.49
CA LEU A 108 -13.74 10.93 -0.23
C LEU A 108 -15.20 11.35 -0.28
N ILE A 109 -16.07 10.42 0.12
CA ILE A 109 -17.51 10.63 0.21
C ILE A 109 -18.00 10.40 1.64
N LEU A 110 -19.14 11.00 1.94
CA LEU A 110 -19.98 10.66 3.09
C LEU A 110 -21.25 9.96 2.59
N LEU A 111 -21.70 8.96 3.33
CA LEU A 111 -22.91 8.20 3.06
C LEU A 111 -24.03 8.61 4.04
N PRO A 112 -25.32 8.41 3.69
CA PRO A 112 -26.42 8.64 4.62
C PRO A 112 -26.27 7.86 5.91
N ASP A 113 -26.66 8.47 7.03
CA ASP A 113 -26.72 7.80 8.32
C ASP A 113 -27.89 6.81 8.34
N ALA A 114 -27.60 5.54 8.64
CA ALA A 114 -28.60 4.47 8.64
C ALA A 114 -29.69 4.65 9.73
N GLN A 115 -29.41 5.43 10.78
CA GLN A 115 -30.30 5.66 11.91
C GLN A 115 -30.97 7.04 11.86
N LYS A 116 -30.39 8.02 11.15
CA LYS A 116 -30.86 9.40 11.10
C LYS A 116 -31.15 9.85 9.67
N ALA A 117 -32.42 9.74 9.29
CA ALA A 117 -32.87 10.20 7.98
C ALA A 117 -32.52 11.68 7.73
N GLY A 118 -31.94 11.95 6.56
CA GLY A 118 -31.52 13.31 6.15
C GLY A 118 -30.22 13.80 6.79
N GLU A 119 -29.48 12.96 7.50
CA GLU A 119 -28.13 13.24 7.99
C GLU A 119 -27.10 12.33 7.31
N LEU A 120 -25.89 12.83 7.15
CA LEU A 120 -24.75 12.01 6.73
C LEU A 120 -24.10 11.35 7.95
N SER A 121 -23.66 10.11 7.76
CA SER A 121 -22.76 9.42 8.69
C SER A 121 -21.50 10.26 8.92
N PRO A 122 -20.91 10.26 10.13
CA PRO A 122 -19.67 10.94 10.38
C PRO A 122 -18.46 10.27 9.70
N MET A 123 -18.60 9.03 9.21
CA MET A 123 -17.52 8.24 8.64
C MET A 123 -17.24 8.60 7.17
N LEU A 124 -15.96 8.73 6.83
CA LEU A 124 -15.51 8.96 5.47
C LEU A 124 -15.32 7.63 4.74
N TRP A 125 -15.56 7.64 3.43
CA TRP A 125 -15.36 6.49 2.57
C TRP A 125 -14.53 6.88 1.36
N GLN A 126 -13.51 6.10 1.03
CA GLN A 126 -12.72 6.29 -0.18
C GLN A 126 -13.45 5.66 -1.36
N GLN A 127 -13.50 6.35 -2.50
CA GLN A 127 -14.11 5.85 -3.71
C GLN A 127 -13.21 6.17 -4.92
N ASN A 128 -13.03 5.18 -5.80
CA ASN A 128 -12.22 5.32 -7.02
C ASN A 128 -13.14 5.30 -8.24
N GLY A 129 -13.50 6.48 -8.75
CA GLY A 129 -14.42 6.62 -9.87
C GLY A 129 -15.81 6.08 -9.53
N VAL A 130 -16.47 5.45 -10.52
CA VAL A 130 -17.86 4.93 -10.40
C VAL A 130 -17.99 3.68 -9.53
N ALA A 131 -16.90 3.18 -8.93
CA ALA A 131 -16.92 1.98 -8.10
C ALA A 131 -17.66 2.20 -6.77
N GLN A 132 -18.08 1.11 -6.12
CA GLN A 132 -18.57 1.17 -4.74
C GLN A 132 -17.47 1.70 -3.79
N PRO A 133 -17.85 2.25 -2.63
CA PRO A 133 -16.88 2.75 -1.66
C PRO A 133 -15.99 1.62 -1.12
N LEU A 134 -14.71 1.91 -0.92
CA LEU A 134 -13.73 0.97 -0.39
C LEU A 134 -13.90 0.81 1.12
N GLU A 135 -13.81 -0.43 1.58
CA GLU A 135 -13.71 -0.76 3.01
C GLU A 135 -12.25 -0.78 3.49
N PRO A 136 -12.00 -0.46 4.78
CA PRO A 136 -12.96 -0.02 5.78
C PRO A 136 -13.22 1.49 5.71
N ALA A 137 -14.33 1.92 6.31
CA ALA A 137 -14.60 3.34 6.53
C ALA A 137 -13.49 4.01 7.35
N ILE A 138 -13.31 5.31 7.16
CA ILE A 138 -12.23 6.12 7.72
C ILE A 138 -12.82 7.08 8.75
N GLU A 139 -12.27 7.06 9.96
CA GLU A 139 -12.59 8.10 10.94
C GLU A 139 -11.97 9.44 10.49
N PRO A 140 -12.72 10.55 10.45
CA PRO A 140 -12.21 11.84 10.00
C PRO A 140 -10.98 12.30 10.76
N ASP A 141 -10.93 12.03 12.06
CA ASP A 141 -9.82 12.41 12.89
C ASP A 141 -8.57 11.55 12.66
N ALA A 142 -8.68 10.39 12.01
CA ALA A 142 -7.54 9.56 11.63
C ALA A 142 -6.80 10.09 10.40
N LEU A 143 -7.47 10.86 9.54
CA LEU A 143 -6.85 11.43 8.33
C LEU A 143 -5.77 12.44 8.69
N GLY A 144 -4.60 12.29 8.05
CA GLY A 144 -3.47 13.19 8.24
C GLY A 144 -2.85 13.10 9.63
N ARG A 145 -3.32 12.20 10.51
CA ARG A 145 -2.52 11.79 11.66
C ARG A 145 -1.32 11.05 11.11
N LYS A 146 -0.14 11.63 11.30
CA LYS A 146 1.10 10.85 11.30
C LYS A 146 0.85 9.72 12.28
N SER A 147 0.96 8.47 11.81
CA SER A 147 0.79 7.30 12.67
C SER A 147 1.52 7.58 13.99
N GLU A 148 0.76 7.66 15.10
CA GLU A 148 1.39 7.75 16.41
C GLU A 148 2.34 6.57 16.47
N GLN A 149 3.62 6.87 16.75
CA GLN A 149 4.64 5.85 16.88
C GLN A 149 4.10 4.84 17.88
N GLY A 150 3.81 3.61 17.43
CA GLY A 150 3.21 2.62 18.33
C GLY A 150 4.09 2.48 19.58
N GLU A 151 3.48 2.25 20.73
CA GLU A 151 4.22 1.91 21.95
C GLU A 151 5.24 0.81 21.62
N GLY A 152 6.53 1.08 21.85
CA GLY A 152 7.64 0.20 21.43
C GLY A 152 8.35 0.61 20.12
N SER A 153 8.07 1.80 19.58
CA SER A 153 8.82 2.39 18.47
C SER A 153 10.26 2.73 18.88
N GLY A 154 11.22 2.14 18.18
CA GLY A 154 12.66 2.29 18.41
C GLY A 154 13.43 1.51 17.34
N LEU A 155 14.54 2.08 16.87
CA LEU A 155 15.39 1.41 15.88
C LEU A 155 15.95 0.13 16.49
N ARG A 156 15.63 -1.01 15.87
CA ARG A 156 16.09 -2.33 16.30
C ARG A 156 17.38 -2.69 15.57
N PRO A 157 18.38 -3.27 16.27
CA PRO A 157 19.59 -3.75 15.62
C PRO A 157 19.29 -4.91 14.67
N ARG A 158 20.20 -5.18 13.73
CA ARG A 158 20.11 -6.32 12.78
C ARG A 158 19.96 -7.66 13.50
N SER A 159 20.58 -7.82 14.68
CA SER A 159 20.54 -9.05 15.48
C SER A 159 19.16 -9.41 16.02
N GLU A 160 18.21 -8.48 15.98
CA GLU A 160 16.81 -8.72 16.39
C GLU A 160 15.89 -9.03 15.20
N LEU A 161 16.41 -9.06 13.97
CA LEU A 161 15.62 -9.44 12.81
C LEU A 161 15.06 -10.86 13.00
N PRO A 162 13.80 -11.10 12.59
CA PRO A 162 13.26 -12.44 12.60
C PRO A 162 14.09 -13.39 11.73
N GLU A 163 14.19 -14.63 12.18
CA GLU A 163 14.71 -15.71 11.34
C GLU A 163 13.60 -16.17 10.39
N PHE A 164 13.90 -16.16 9.10
CA PHE A 164 12.99 -16.66 8.07
C PHE A 164 13.49 -18.00 7.57
N LEU A 165 12.66 -19.02 7.70
CA LEU A 165 13.05 -20.40 7.45
C LEU A 165 13.53 -20.64 6.02
N TYR A 166 12.85 -20.02 5.06
CA TYR A 166 13.10 -20.17 3.63
C TYR A 166 13.87 -19.00 3.02
N HIS A 167 14.12 -17.91 3.75
CA HIS A 167 14.89 -16.77 3.27
C HIS A 167 15.90 -16.32 4.35
N PRO A 168 16.98 -17.09 4.58
CA PRO A 168 17.82 -16.97 5.78
C PRO A 168 18.53 -15.62 5.95
N ASP A 169 18.93 -14.94 4.88
CA ASP A 169 19.52 -13.60 4.95
C ASP A 169 18.84 -12.63 3.98
N PRO A 170 17.63 -12.15 4.33
CA PRO A 170 16.86 -11.27 3.45
C PRO A 170 17.46 -9.86 3.35
N VAL A 171 18.49 -9.55 4.13
CA VAL A 171 19.20 -8.27 4.01
C VAL A 171 20.34 -8.38 3.01
N ALA A 172 21.05 -9.51 2.98
CA ALA A 172 22.08 -9.76 1.98
C ALA A 172 21.49 -9.83 0.57
N THR A 173 20.28 -10.36 0.43
CA THR A 173 19.53 -10.41 -0.85
C THR A 173 18.84 -9.10 -1.22
N GLY A 174 18.83 -8.10 -0.33
CA GLY A 174 18.22 -6.79 -0.57
C GLY A 174 16.69 -6.73 -0.33
N SER A 175 16.03 -7.86 -0.07
CA SER A 175 14.58 -7.90 0.21
C SER A 175 14.18 -7.12 1.47
N ILE A 176 15.06 -7.04 2.47
CA ILE A 176 14.92 -6.22 3.66
C ILE A 176 16.07 -5.23 3.73
N ARG A 177 15.76 -3.94 3.89
CA ARG A 177 16.76 -2.88 4.04
C ARG A 177 16.55 -2.05 5.29
N SER A 178 17.61 -1.38 5.72
CA SER A 178 17.51 -0.41 6.81
C SER A 178 16.75 0.84 6.35
N ASN A 179 15.84 1.30 7.19
CA ASN A 179 15.13 2.57 7.01
C ASN A 179 14.73 3.13 8.37
N HIS A 180 15.34 4.25 8.75
CA HIS A 180 15.17 4.84 10.09
C HIS A 180 14.03 5.86 10.16
N VAL A 181 13.34 6.12 9.04
CA VAL A 181 12.36 7.21 8.92
C VAL A 181 10.93 6.66 8.92
N LEU A 182 10.71 5.60 8.16
CA LEU A 182 9.38 5.06 7.89
C LEU A 182 8.88 4.19 9.04
N ALA A 183 7.57 4.28 9.29
CA ALA A 183 6.87 3.39 10.19
C ALA A 183 6.19 2.28 9.39
N CYS A 184 6.16 1.08 9.95
CA CYS A 184 5.45 -0.04 9.35
C CYS A 184 3.95 0.26 9.31
N PRO A 185 3.29 0.16 8.14
CA PRO A 185 1.85 0.42 8.03
C PRO A 185 1.00 -0.61 8.78
N CYS A 186 1.54 -1.81 8.99
CA CYS A 186 0.84 -2.87 9.71
C CYS A 186 0.74 -2.59 11.22
N CYS A 187 1.86 -2.31 11.88
CA CYS A 187 1.95 -2.16 13.35
C CYS A 187 2.22 -0.74 13.85
N GLY A 188 2.47 0.23 12.96
CA GLY A 188 2.78 1.62 13.32
C GLY A 188 4.17 1.85 13.92
N LEU A 189 5.00 0.80 14.03
CA LEU A 189 6.32 0.88 14.66
C LEU A 189 7.39 1.33 13.65
N LYS A 190 8.30 2.21 14.09
CA LYS A 190 9.56 2.50 13.39
C LYS A 190 10.64 1.55 13.88
N THR A 191 10.77 0.41 13.21
CA THR A 191 11.72 -0.64 13.62
C THR A 191 13.12 -0.42 13.09
N GLY A 192 13.34 0.49 12.13
CA GLY A 192 14.61 0.67 11.45
C GLY A 192 14.81 -0.24 10.24
N TRP A 193 13.83 -1.10 9.91
CA TRP A 193 13.90 -2.08 8.82
C TRP A 193 12.59 -2.16 8.07
N ILE A 194 12.68 -2.26 6.74
CA ILE A 194 11.53 -2.37 5.85
C ILE A 194 11.78 -3.43 4.78
N TYR A 195 10.70 -4.06 4.35
CA TYR A 195 10.62 -4.88 3.16
C TYR A 195 10.59 -3.99 1.91
N GLU A 196 11.46 -4.30 0.94
CA GLU A 196 11.64 -3.52 -0.29
C GLU A 196 10.63 -3.88 -1.38
N CYS A 197 10.29 -5.16 -1.52
CA CYS A 197 9.42 -5.59 -2.61
C CYS A 197 7.95 -5.23 -2.33
N GLU A 198 7.15 -5.23 -3.40
CA GLU A 198 5.70 -5.02 -3.31
C GLU A 198 5.01 -6.35 -3.01
N PRO A 199 4.14 -6.44 -1.98
CA PRO A 199 3.35 -7.63 -1.74
C PRO A 199 2.31 -7.85 -2.84
N TYR A 200 1.92 -9.11 -3.05
CA TYR A 200 0.77 -9.51 -3.86
C TYR A 200 -0.50 -9.50 -3.03
N GLY A 201 -1.64 -9.26 -3.67
CA GLY A 201 -2.95 -9.32 -3.02
C GLY A 201 -4.01 -8.51 -3.76
N ARG A 202 -5.26 -8.58 -3.29
CA ARG A 202 -6.36 -7.79 -3.88
C ARG A 202 -6.25 -6.33 -3.45
N GLY A 203 -6.35 -5.41 -4.41
CA GLY A 203 -6.27 -3.97 -4.14
C GLY A 203 -4.84 -3.47 -3.90
N SER A 204 -4.71 -2.22 -3.45
CA SER A 204 -3.40 -1.61 -3.19
C SER A 204 -2.74 -2.26 -1.96
N GLN A 205 -1.57 -2.84 -2.15
CA GLN A 205 -0.81 -3.48 -1.08
C GLN A 205 0.11 -2.48 -0.35
N PRO A 206 0.32 -2.66 0.96
CA PRO A 206 1.12 -1.73 1.74
C PRO A 206 2.62 -1.89 1.47
N ALA A 207 3.27 -0.82 1.03
CA ALA A 207 4.73 -0.73 1.00
C ALA A 207 5.32 -0.55 2.41
N ASN A 208 6.63 -0.83 2.55
CA ASN A 208 7.42 -0.56 3.77
C ASN A 208 6.99 -1.36 5.01
N LEU A 209 6.50 -2.59 4.82
CA LEU A 209 6.22 -3.51 5.93
C LEU A 209 7.49 -3.83 6.70
N CYS A 210 7.43 -3.88 8.03
CA CYS A 210 8.59 -4.31 8.82
C CYS A 210 8.72 -5.84 8.81
N PRO A 211 9.95 -6.37 8.93
CA PRO A 211 10.22 -7.81 8.94
C PRO A 211 9.41 -8.60 9.99
N TRP A 212 9.16 -8.01 11.16
CA TRP A 212 8.40 -8.67 12.23
C TRP A 212 6.94 -8.94 11.86
N CYS A 213 6.27 -7.99 11.19
CA CYS A 213 4.88 -8.18 10.75
C CYS A 213 4.75 -9.18 9.60
N ILE A 214 5.83 -9.41 8.85
CA ILE A 214 5.90 -10.49 7.87
C ILE A 214 6.05 -11.81 8.63
N ALA A 215 7.07 -11.93 9.48
CA ALA A 215 7.41 -13.17 10.18
C ALA A 215 6.26 -13.75 11.02
N ASP A 216 5.46 -12.91 11.68
CA ASP A 216 4.33 -13.35 12.49
C ASP A 216 2.99 -13.40 11.75
N GLY A 217 2.97 -13.09 10.45
CA GLY A 217 1.77 -13.15 9.61
C GLY A 217 0.76 -12.03 9.84
N ARG A 218 1.05 -11.02 10.68
CA ARG A 218 0.15 -9.88 10.89
C ARG A 218 -0.10 -9.10 9.60
N ALA A 219 0.91 -8.92 8.77
CA ALA A 219 0.77 -8.23 7.49
C ALA A 219 -0.16 -8.99 6.54
N ALA A 220 0.04 -10.31 6.39
CA ALA A 220 -0.82 -11.17 5.58
C ALA A 220 -2.27 -11.14 6.09
N THR A 221 -2.48 -11.28 7.40
CA THR A 221 -3.82 -11.28 8.01
C THR A 221 -4.54 -9.94 7.82
N LYS A 222 -3.83 -8.81 8.00
CA LYS A 222 -4.43 -7.47 7.96
C LYS A 222 -4.78 -7.02 6.54
N TYR A 223 -3.98 -7.41 5.56
CA TYR A 223 -4.07 -6.89 4.19
C TYR A 223 -4.43 -7.93 3.13
N GLY A 224 -4.52 -9.22 3.50
CA GLY A 224 -4.59 -10.30 2.53
C GLY A 224 -3.34 -10.36 1.65
N ALA A 225 -2.19 -9.96 2.20
CA ALA A 225 -0.93 -9.85 1.49
C ALA A 225 -0.23 -11.20 1.37
N GLN A 226 0.32 -11.47 0.19
CA GLN A 226 1.24 -12.57 -0.09
C GLN A 226 2.58 -11.97 -0.53
N PHE A 227 3.68 -12.64 -0.21
CA PHE A 227 5.03 -12.14 -0.44
C PHE A 227 5.77 -12.91 -1.53
N VAL A 228 5.16 -13.96 -2.06
CA VAL A 228 5.73 -14.84 -3.08
C VAL A 228 4.64 -15.12 -4.10
N SER A 229 4.97 -14.98 -5.39
CA SER A 229 4.01 -15.20 -6.48
C SER A 229 3.59 -16.66 -6.59
N ASP A 230 4.55 -17.59 -6.63
CA ASP A 230 4.26 -19.01 -6.84
C ASP A 230 5.24 -19.93 -6.09
N ILE A 231 4.82 -21.18 -5.87
CA ILE A 231 5.64 -22.25 -5.28
C ILE A 231 5.67 -23.42 -6.26
N MET A 232 6.88 -23.81 -6.67
CA MET A 232 7.10 -24.84 -7.66
C MET A 232 7.06 -26.22 -7.02
N GLY A 233 5.92 -26.90 -7.11
CA GLY A 233 5.72 -28.28 -6.66
C GLY A 233 4.67 -28.42 -5.56
N ASP A 234 4.44 -29.68 -5.14
CA ASP A 234 3.46 -30.01 -4.10
C ASP A 234 4.18 -30.15 -2.74
N VAL A 235 3.82 -29.28 -1.80
CA VAL A 235 4.35 -29.24 -0.43
C VAL A 235 3.20 -29.08 0.55
N PRO A 236 3.37 -29.51 1.82
CA PRO A 236 2.30 -29.38 2.82
C PRO A 236 1.78 -27.94 2.96
N ASP A 237 0.49 -27.78 3.25
CA ASP A 237 -0.17 -26.45 3.40
C ASP A 237 0.56 -25.53 4.39
N GLU A 238 1.17 -26.08 5.44
CA GLU A 238 1.96 -25.30 6.41
C GLU A 238 3.23 -24.67 5.81
N VAL A 239 3.84 -25.36 4.84
CA VAL A 239 4.99 -24.85 4.08
C VAL A 239 4.51 -23.76 3.13
N VAL A 240 3.40 -23.99 2.43
CA VAL A 240 2.77 -23.00 1.55
C VAL A 240 2.47 -21.72 2.33
N ASP A 241 1.80 -21.83 3.49
CA ASP A 241 1.48 -20.67 4.33
C ASP A 241 2.74 -19.93 4.79
N THR A 242 3.77 -20.66 5.21
CA THR A 242 5.01 -20.05 5.69
C THR A 242 5.74 -19.30 4.58
N VAL A 243 5.82 -19.88 3.37
CA VAL A 243 6.45 -19.24 2.21
C VAL A 243 5.63 -18.04 1.75
N MET A 244 4.33 -18.22 1.50
CA MET A 244 3.50 -17.15 0.91
C MET A 244 3.19 -16.00 1.86
N HIS A 245 3.01 -16.26 3.16
CA HIS A 245 2.49 -15.25 4.10
C HIS A 245 3.50 -14.80 5.16
N ARG A 246 4.62 -15.53 5.32
CA ARG A 246 5.55 -15.32 6.45
C ARG A 246 7.01 -15.25 6.04
N THR A 247 7.31 -15.30 4.75
CA THR A 247 8.67 -15.22 4.19
C THR A 247 8.75 -14.02 3.25
N PRO A 248 9.75 -13.12 3.40
CA PRO A 248 9.96 -12.04 2.45
C PRO A 248 10.25 -12.59 1.05
N GLY A 249 9.56 -12.10 0.03
CA GLY A 249 9.88 -12.35 -1.38
C GLY A 249 11.18 -11.70 -1.83
N PHE A 250 11.41 -11.70 -3.14
CA PHE A 250 12.60 -11.11 -3.77
C PHE A 250 12.26 -10.59 -5.16
N VAL A 251 13.04 -9.62 -5.64
CA VAL A 251 12.77 -9.02 -6.96
C VAL A 251 13.11 -10.01 -8.08
N SER A 252 12.15 -10.22 -8.99
CA SER A 252 12.29 -11.04 -10.20
C SER A 252 11.55 -10.41 -11.38
N TRP A 253 11.85 -10.85 -12.61
CA TRP A 253 11.20 -10.31 -13.81
C TRP A 253 9.82 -10.91 -14.05
N GLN A 254 9.68 -12.23 -13.87
CA GLN A 254 8.44 -12.96 -14.16
C GLN A 254 7.67 -13.36 -12.89
N GLY A 255 8.02 -12.78 -11.74
CA GLY A 255 7.49 -13.13 -10.42
C GLY A 255 8.25 -14.30 -9.78
N GLU A 256 8.25 -14.36 -8.44
CA GLU A 256 9.05 -15.36 -7.75
C GLU A 256 8.49 -16.77 -7.94
N GLN A 257 9.35 -17.69 -8.36
CA GLN A 257 9.08 -19.12 -8.41
C GLN A 257 9.83 -19.80 -7.26
N TRP A 258 9.14 -20.07 -6.15
CA TRP A 258 9.78 -20.65 -4.99
C TRP A 258 10.06 -22.13 -5.18
N LEU A 259 11.33 -22.51 -5.33
CA LEU A 259 11.70 -23.89 -5.61
C LEU A 259 11.47 -24.81 -4.41
N THR A 260 11.06 -26.06 -4.67
CA THR A 260 10.85 -27.09 -3.66
C THR A 260 11.73 -28.32 -3.93
N HIS A 261 12.07 -29.05 -2.87
CA HIS A 261 12.81 -30.31 -2.97
C HIS A 261 12.66 -31.13 -1.69
N CYS A 262 12.67 -32.46 -1.79
CA CYS A 262 12.41 -33.37 -0.66
C CYS A 262 11.05 -33.13 0.04
N GLY A 263 10.03 -32.65 -0.70
CA GLY A 263 8.69 -32.39 -0.16
C GLY A 263 8.63 -31.16 0.77
N ASP A 264 9.57 -30.23 0.64
CA ASP A 264 9.66 -28.99 1.41
C ASP A 264 10.17 -27.84 0.52
N ALA A 265 9.94 -26.60 0.93
CA ALA A 265 10.47 -25.44 0.23
C ALA A 265 11.97 -25.28 0.46
N ALA A 266 12.69 -24.89 -0.60
CA ALA A 266 14.11 -24.62 -0.54
C ALA A 266 14.39 -23.23 0.07
N GLN A 267 15.61 -23.05 0.58
CA GLN A 267 16.07 -21.77 1.09
C GLN A 267 16.59 -20.90 -0.05
N PHE A 268 16.01 -19.73 -0.24
CA PHE A 268 16.51 -18.74 -1.19
C PHE A 268 17.81 -18.11 -0.67
N LEU A 269 18.85 -18.14 -1.50
CA LEU A 269 20.18 -17.65 -1.16
C LEU A 269 20.54 -16.31 -1.85
N GLY A 270 19.73 -15.87 -2.83
CA GLY A 270 19.94 -14.63 -3.55
C GLY A 270 20.03 -14.81 -5.06
N GLY A 271 20.20 -13.69 -5.75
CA GLY A 271 20.58 -13.67 -7.17
C GLY A 271 21.96 -14.27 -7.37
N VAL A 272 22.15 -14.98 -8.48
CA VAL A 272 23.39 -15.71 -8.79
C VAL A 272 23.78 -15.52 -10.25
N GLY A 273 25.07 -15.28 -10.50
CA GLY A 273 25.63 -15.22 -11.85
C GLY A 273 26.41 -16.48 -12.21
N TRP A 274 26.78 -16.60 -13.49
CA TRP A 274 27.56 -17.73 -14.00
C TRP A 274 28.85 -18.01 -13.22
N ASP A 275 29.54 -16.96 -12.77
CA ASP A 275 30.80 -17.09 -12.03
C ASP A 275 30.67 -17.89 -10.72
N GLN A 276 29.47 -17.92 -10.13
CA GLN A 276 29.17 -18.73 -8.95
C GLN A 276 28.52 -20.06 -9.34
N LEU A 277 27.62 -20.05 -10.35
CA LEU A 277 26.89 -21.24 -10.80
C LEU A 277 27.82 -22.33 -11.34
N LYS A 278 28.91 -21.98 -12.03
CA LYS A 278 29.84 -22.95 -12.65
C LYS A 278 30.46 -23.94 -11.66
N ASP A 279 30.49 -23.60 -10.38
CA ASP A 279 31.01 -24.44 -9.31
C ASP A 279 29.89 -25.23 -8.58
N MET A 280 28.64 -25.16 -9.06
CA MET A 280 27.44 -25.77 -8.46
C MET A 280 26.72 -26.68 -9.48
N PRO A 281 27.19 -27.92 -9.68
CA PRO A 281 26.66 -28.80 -10.73
C PRO A 281 25.16 -29.12 -10.55
N ASP A 282 24.67 -29.17 -9.32
CA ASP A 282 23.25 -29.43 -9.05
C ASP A 282 22.34 -28.26 -9.45
N ALA A 283 22.82 -27.03 -9.27
CA ALA A 283 22.10 -25.83 -9.71
C ALA A 283 22.07 -25.73 -11.24
N ILE A 284 23.19 -26.09 -11.89
CA ILE A 284 23.25 -26.21 -13.35
C ILE A 284 22.26 -27.25 -13.85
N ALA A 285 22.21 -28.43 -13.23
CA ALA A 285 21.26 -29.48 -13.60
C ALA A 285 19.80 -29.00 -13.49
N SER A 286 19.49 -28.20 -12.47
CA SER A 286 18.15 -27.60 -12.30
C SER A 286 17.81 -26.63 -13.43
N LEU A 287 18.75 -25.75 -13.82
CA LEU A 287 18.55 -24.80 -14.93
C LEU A 287 18.32 -25.53 -16.26
N LEU A 288 19.04 -26.63 -16.50
CA LEU A 288 18.87 -27.44 -17.71
C LEU A 288 17.49 -28.16 -17.72
N ASP A 289 17.00 -28.62 -16.57
CA ASP A 289 15.68 -29.25 -16.44
C ASP A 289 14.53 -28.26 -16.70
N GLU A 290 14.72 -27.01 -16.27
CA GLU A 290 13.84 -25.88 -16.60
C GLU A 290 13.91 -25.46 -18.10
N GLY A 291 14.80 -26.07 -18.87
CA GLY A 291 14.91 -25.86 -20.32
C GLY A 291 15.83 -24.71 -20.73
N ILE A 292 16.72 -24.23 -19.85
CA ILE A 292 17.79 -23.31 -20.24
C ILE A 292 18.82 -24.06 -21.08
N ASP A 293 19.14 -23.53 -22.27
CA ASP A 293 20.19 -24.09 -23.12
C ASP A 293 21.57 -23.97 -22.45
N GLU A 294 22.42 -24.99 -22.58
CA GLU A 294 23.77 -25.01 -22.00
C GLU A 294 24.63 -23.82 -22.45
N ASP A 295 24.48 -23.41 -23.72
CA ASP A 295 25.16 -22.24 -24.30
C ASP A 295 24.68 -20.90 -23.71
N ALA A 296 23.51 -20.87 -23.07
CA ALA A 296 22.95 -19.68 -22.43
C ALA A 296 23.37 -19.53 -20.97
N LEU A 297 23.83 -20.60 -20.29
CA LEU A 297 24.24 -20.55 -18.88
C LEU A 297 25.29 -19.47 -18.58
N PRO A 298 26.31 -19.23 -19.43
CA PRO A 298 27.30 -18.18 -19.21
C PRO A 298 26.76 -16.75 -19.27
N LEU A 299 25.54 -16.57 -19.80
CA LEU A 299 24.88 -15.27 -19.91
C LEU A 299 24.10 -14.89 -18.64
N ILE A 300 23.90 -15.84 -17.71
CA ILE A 300 23.18 -15.60 -16.46
C ILE A 300 23.98 -14.65 -15.56
N THR A 301 23.34 -13.57 -15.14
CA THR A 301 23.89 -12.62 -14.17
C THR A 301 23.11 -12.64 -12.86
N SER A 302 23.71 -12.12 -11.79
CA SER A 302 23.00 -11.98 -10.50
C SER A 302 21.96 -10.87 -10.52
N GLU A 303 22.14 -9.89 -11.41
CA GLU A 303 21.22 -8.77 -11.70
C GLU A 303 21.39 -8.41 -13.19
N GLY A 304 20.30 -8.34 -13.95
CA GLY A 304 20.34 -8.00 -15.39
C GLY A 304 19.17 -8.56 -16.19
N ASP A 305 19.25 -8.48 -17.51
CA ASP A 305 18.19 -8.93 -18.43
C ASP A 305 17.98 -10.45 -18.45
N PHE A 306 18.95 -11.23 -17.94
CA PHE A 306 18.83 -12.66 -17.74
C PHE A 306 19.40 -13.02 -16.37
N SER A 307 18.52 -13.06 -15.37
CA SER A 307 18.89 -13.14 -13.95
C SER A 307 18.69 -14.54 -13.40
N GLY A 308 19.66 -15.03 -12.64
CA GLY A 308 19.60 -16.34 -11.96
C GLY A 308 19.22 -16.21 -10.49
N TYR A 309 18.47 -17.19 -9.97
CA TYR A 309 18.03 -17.24 -8.57
C TYR A 309 18.45 -18.54 -7.93
N LEU A 310 19.25 -18.47 -6.86
CA LEU A 310 19.82 -19.64 -6.20
C LEU A 310 19.01 -20.05 -4.98
N PHE A 311 18.77 -21.35 -4.86
CA PHE A 311 18.14 -21.99 -3.73
C PHE A 311 18.97 -23.16 -3.21
N GLN A 312 18.75 -23.56 -1.96
CA GLN A 312 19.33 -24.76 -1.38
C GLN A 312 18.27 -25.57 -0.63
N CYS A 313 18.19 -26.87 -0.92
CA CYS A 313 17.30 -27.75 -0.17
C CYS A 313 17.72 -27.81 1.29
N ARG A 314 16.76 -27.62 2.21
CA ARG A 314 17.02 -27.63 3.65
C ARG A 314 17.48 -28.98 4.17
N HIS A 315 17.04 -30.07 3.52
CA HIS A 315 17.24 -31.45 3.96
C HIS A 315 18.55 -32.05 3.43
N CYS A 316 18.73 -32.08 2.11
CA CYS A 316 19.89 -32.72 1.47
C CYS A 316 21.00 -31.75 1.07
N LYS A 317 20.79 -30.44 1.20
CA LYS A 317 21.76 -29.37 0.87
C LYS A 317 22.14 -29.27 -0.61
N ILE A 318 21.39 -29.93 -1.50
CA ILE A 318 21.52 -29.73 -2.94
C ILE A 318 21.16 -28.30 -3.33
N HIS A 319 21.88 -27.75 -4.30
CA HIS A 319 21.57 -26.44 -4.86
C HIS A 319 20.57 -26.58 -6.02
N LEU A 320 19.63 -25.66 -6.08
CA LEU A 320 18.64 -25.54 -7.15
C LEU A 320 18.74 -24.12 -7.70
N ALA A 321 18.47 -23.93 -8.98
CA ALA A 321 18.38 -22.60 -9.55
C ALA A 321 17.38 -22.56 -10.70
N TYR A 322 16.76 -21.40 -10.87
CA TYR A 322 16.04 -21.03 -12.08
C TYR A 322 16.57 -19.68 -12.58
N ALA A 323 16.29 -19.35 -13.83
CA ALA A 323 16.62 -18.06 -14.40
C ALA A 323 15.43 -17.50 -15.17
N ASP A 324 15.24 -16.19 -15.11
CA ASP A 324 14.22 -15.49 -15.88
C ASP A 324 14.81 -14.29 -16.63
N ALA A 325 14.03 -13.76 -17.58
CA ALA A 325 14.41 -12.64 -18.42
C ALA A 325 13.33 -11.56 -18.47
N SER A 326 13.76 -10.33 -18.74
CA SER A 326 12.91 -9.14 -18.84
C SER A 326 11.99 -9.10 -20.06
#